data_AF-A0AAV0W0A5-F1
#
_entry.id   AF-A0AAV0W0A5-F1
#
_cell.length_a   1.000
_cell.length_b   1.000
_cell.length_c   1.000
_cell.angle_alpha   90.00
_cell.angle_beta   90.00
_cell.angle_gamma   90.00
#
_symmetry.space_group_name_H-M   'P 1'
#
loop_
_entity.id
_entity.type
_entity.pdbx_description
1 polymer ?
#
loop_
_entity_poly.entity_id
_entity_poly.type
_entity_poly.pdbx_seq_one_letter_code
_entity_poly.pdbx_strand_id
1 'polypeptide(L)'
;MEWSNEMSLEFLKLYEQEPSIWNPKNPDHKNRNLVNDAWVRINNTLSFSSTIQELKKKKDSLMASFRPLLSKVKSSMKTGSGADDVYKPNWFAFETMAKFLVSVYQPRPTISTQVSFIIISYYYYIHKHVQALVQTQTYITTPV
;
A
#
# COMPACT_ATOMS: atom_id res chain seq x y z
N MET A 1 7.42 -21.31 -5.67
CA MET A 1 5.97 -21.21 -5.40
C MET A 1 5.29 -20.29 -6.40
N GLU A 2 4.09 -20.66 -6.85
CA GLU A 2 3.19 -19.80 -7.62
C GLU A 2 2.32 -18.97 -6.66
N TRP A 3 2.20 -17.67 -6.89
CA TRP A 3 1.49 -16.75 -6.01
C TRP A 3 0.21 -16.25 -6.68
N SER A 4 -0.95 -16.58 -6.12
CA SER A 4 -2.22 -16.01 -6.56
C SER A 4 -2.38 -14.55 -6.08
N ASN A 5 -3.39 -13.85 -6.61
CA ASN A 5 -3.72 -12.50 -6.17
C ASN A 5 -4.20 -12.52 -4.71
N GLU A 6 -4.98 -13.52 -4.32
CA GLU A 6 -5.51 -13.71 -2.98
C GLU A 6 -4.38 -13.94 -1.97
N MET A 7 -3.43 -14.83 -2.28
CA MET A 7 -2.24 -15.05 -1.44
C MET A 7 -1.40 -13.78 -1.29
N SER A 8 -1.28 -13.02 -2.38
CA SER A 8 -0.54 -11.75 -2.39
C SER A 8 -1.23 -10.70 -1.51
N LEU A 9 -2.57 -10.63 -1.53
CA LEU A 9 -3.35 -9.72 -0.71
C LEU A 9 -3.33 -10.12 0.76
N GLU A 10 -3.42 -11.41 1.07
CA GLU A 10 -3.26 -11.94 2.44
C GLU A 10 -1.89 -11.57 3.00
N PHE A 11 -0.82 -11.83 2.23
CA PHE A 11 0.53 -11.42 2.60
C PHE A 11 0.63 -9.92 2.88
N LEU A 12 0.05 -9.08 2.02
CA LEU A 12 0.08 -7.63 2.20
C LEU A 12 -0.64 -7.16 3.47
N LYS A 13 -1.76 -7.80 3.85
CA LYS A 13 -2.49 -7.48 5.10
C LYS A 13 -1.63 -7.75 6.33
N LEU A 14 -0.88 -8.85 6.36
CA LEU A 14 0.03 -9.17 7.46
C LEU A 14 1.27 -8.27 7.42
N TYR A 15 1.79 -7.99 6.23
CA TYR A 15 2.94 -7.12 6.05
C TYR A 15 2.68 -5.69 6.54
N GLU A 16 1.48 -5.14 6.29
CA GLU A 16 1.06 -3.83 6.80
C GLU A 16 1.17 -3.74 8.33
N GLN A 17 0.85 -4.82 9.04
CA GLN A 17 0.86 -4.89 10.52
C GLN A 17 2.27 -4.95 11.12
N GLU A 18 3.31 -5.15 10.31
CA GLU A 18 4.70 -5.31 10.76
C GLU A 18 5.56 -4.10 10.33
N PRO A 19 5.39 -2.91 10.95
CA PRO A 19 6.11 -1.70 10.57
C PRO A 19 7.62 -1.79 10.79
N SER A 20 8.09 -2.70 11.66
CA SER A 20 9.52 -3.02 11.79
C SER A 20 10.13 -3.45 10.45
N ILE A 21 9.36 -4.07 9.55
CA ILE A 21 9.89 -4.52 8.26
C ILE A 21 9.94 -3.38 7.24
N TRP A 22 8.89 -2.55 7.16
CA TRP A 22 8.68 -1.67 6.01
C TRP A 22 8.81 -0.18 6.31
N ASN A 23 8.75 0.23 7.58
CA ASN A 23 8.76 1.64 7.97
C ASN A 23 10.15 2.05 8.50
N PRO A 24 10.95 2.83 7.74
CA PRO A 24 12.26 3.30 8.18
C PRO A 24 12.22 4.23 9.40
N LYS A 25 11.06 4.81 9.71
CA LYS A 25 10.85 5.65 10.90
C LYS A 25 10.55 4.82 12.15
N ASN A 26 10.24 3.52 12.00
CA ASN A 26 10.05 2.64 13.14
C ASN A 26 11.43 2.37 13.81
N PRO A 27 11.59 2.59 15.12
CA PRO A 27 12.84 2.33 15.84
C PRO A 27 13.36 0.89 15.65
N ASP A 28 12.46 -0.08 15.58
CA ASP A 28 12.76 -1.50 15.46
C ASP A 28 13.22 -1.89 14.05
N HIS A 29 13.05 -1.02 13.05
CA HIS A 29 13.47 -1.28 11.68
C HIS A 29 14.98 -1.53 11.53
N LYS A 30 15.78 -0.95 12.44
CA LYS A 30 17.23 -1.14 12.48
C LYS A 30 17.63 -2.42 13.21
N ASN A 31 16.73 -3.01 13.99
CA ASN A 31 17.00 -4.20 14.77
C ASN A 31 16.76 -5.46 13.92
N ARG A 32 17.86 -6.09 13.48
CA ARG A 32 17.82 -7.28 12.62
C ARG A 32 17.05 -8.45 13.25
N ASN A 33 17.09 -8.60 14.56
CA ASN A 33 16.39 -9.68 15.27
C ASN A 33 14.88 -9.42 15.24
N LEU A 34 14.44 -8.21 15.59
CA LEU A 34 13.02 -7.86 15.55
C LEU A 34 12.44 -7.91 14.14
N VAL A 35 13.21 -7.50 13.13
CA VAL A 35 12.82 -7.65 11.72
C VAL A 35 12.69 -9.12 11.34
N ASN A 36 13.61 -9.98 11.78
CA ASN A 36 13.52 -11.41 11.53
C ASN A 36 12.30 -12.03 12.22
N ASP A 37 12.05 -11.68 13.48
CA ASP A 37 10.89 -12.17 14.23
C ASP A 37 9.58 -11.72 13.60
N ALA A 38 9.53 -10.51 13.03
CA ALA A 38 8.39 -10.05 12.24
C ALA A 38 8.16 -10.90 10.99
N TRP A 39 9.21 -11.28 10.26
CA TRP A 39 9.08 -12.22 9.13
C TRP A 39 8.60 -13.59 9.58
N VAL A 40 9.08 -14.09 10.72
CA VAL A 40 8.63 -15.36 11.30
C VAL A 40 7.15 -15.29 11.67
N ARG A 41 6.69 -14.19 12.30
CA ARG A 41 5.27 -13.97 12.62
C ARG A 41 4.40 -14.00 11.38
N ILE A 42 4.78 -13.29 10.32
CA ILE A 42 4.05 -13.33 9.04
C ILE A 42 4.00 -14.77 8.53
N ASN A 43 5.15 -15.45 8.47
CA ASN A 43 5.23 -16.82 7.94
C ASN A 43 4.34 -17.81 8.70
N ASN A 44 4.26 -17.68 10.02
CA ASN A 44 3.44 -18.54 10.88
C ASN A 44 1.94 -18.22 10.81
N THR A 45 1.57 -17.01 10.37
CA THR A 45 0.17 -16.55 10.32
C THR A 45 -0.48 -16.79 8.96
N LEU A 46 0.31 -16.98 7.90
CA LEU A 46 -0.21 -17.24 6.57
C LEU A 46 -1.01 -18.54 6.51
N SER A 47 -2.10 -18.52 5.75
CA SER A 47 -2.92 -19.70 5.48
C SER A 47 -2.23 -20.77 4.63
N PHE A 48 -1.08 -20.44 4.05
CA PHE A 48 -0.31 -21.32 3.17
C PHE A 48 1.15 -21.45 3.63
N SER A 49 1.74 -22.60 3.34
CA SER A 49 3.15 -22.85 3.63
C SER A 49 4.04 -22.02 2.71
N SER A 50 4.96 -21.27 3.28
CA SER A 50 5.99 -20.52 2.55
C SER A 50 7.26 -20.43 3.37
N THR A 51 8.36 -20.06 2.70
CA THR A 51 9.63 -19.75 3.37
C THR A 51 9.81 -18.24 3.53
N ILE A 52 10.53 -17.81 4.56
CA ILE A 52 10.89 -16.39 4.76
C ILE A 52 11.60 -15.82 3.52
N GLN A 53 12.40 -16.63 2.82
CA GLN A 53 13.06 -16.22 1.58
C GLN A 53 12.06 -15.94 0.46
N GLU A 54 11.02 -16.76 0.30
CA GLU A 54 9.95 -16.52 -0.66
C GLU A 54 9.14 -15.27 -0.30
N LEU A 55 8.85 -15.04 0.99
CA LEU A 55 8.17 -13.82 1.45
C LEU A 55 8.96 -12.56 1.09
N LYS A 56 10.27 -12.56 1.34
CA LYS A 56 11.16 -11.45 0.96
C LYS A 56 11.16 -11.23 -0.55
N LYS A 57 11.30 -12.31 -1.33
CA LYS A 57 11.26 -12.26 -2.80
C LYS A 57 9.92 -11.73 -3.32
N LYS A 58 8.81 -12.14 -2.72
CA LYS A 58 7.47 -11.67 -3.06
C LYS A 58 7.30 -10.19 -2.75
N LYS A 59 7.75 -9.74 -1.59
CA LYS A 59 7.80 -8.33 -1.22
C LYS A 59 8.61 -7.51 -2.24
N ASP A 60 9.77 -7.98 -2.66
CA ASP A 60 10.59 -7.25 -3.64
C ASP A 60 9.92 -7.22 -5.03
N SER A 61 9.28 -8.30 -5.45
CA SER A 61 8.47 -8.34 -6.68
C SER A 61 7.30 -7.36 -6.65
N LEU A 62 6.55 -7.30 -5.54
CA LEU A 62 5.45 -6.33 -5.35
C LEU A 62 5.97 -4.89 -5.39
N MET A 63 7.09 -4.62 -4.74
CA MET A 63 7.73 -3.30 -4.74
C MET A 63 8.21 -2.86 -6.13
N ALA A 64 8.69 -3.80 -6.95
CA ALA A 64 9.12 -3.54 -8.32
C ALA A 64 7.96 -3.08 -9.22
N SER A 65 6.75 -3.60 -9.01
CA SER A 65 5.53 -3.13 -9.68
C SER A 65 4.97 -1.84 -9.07
N PHE A 66 5.00 -1.72 -7.74
CA PHE A 66 4.41 -0.59 -7.03
C PHE A 66 5.13 0.74 -7.31
N ARG A 67 6.47 0.77 -7.27
CA ARG A 67 7.25 2.03 -7.39
C ARG A 67 7.05 2.76 -8.72
N PRO A 68 7.10 2.10 -9.89
CA PRO A 68 6.82 2.75 -11.16
C PRO A 68 5.38 3.27 -11.27
N LEU A 69 4.39 2.51 -10.77
CA LEU A 69 3.00 2.95 -10.75
C LEU A 69 2.81 4.20 -9.87
N LEU A 70 3.39 4.19 -8.66
CA LEU A 70 3.37 5.34 -7.77
C LEU A 70 4.05 6.56 -8.42
N SER A 71 5.13 6.36 -9.17
CA SER A 71 5.79 7.43 -9.93
C SER A 71 4.88 8.02 -11.00
N LYS A 72 4.19 7.18 -11.77
CA LYS A 72 3.22 7.62 -12.79
C LYS A 72 2.08 8.44 -12.19
N VAL A 73 1.51 7.97 -11.07
CA VAL A 73 0.48 8.72 -10.31
C VAL A 73 1.02 10.08 -9.88
N LYS A 74 2.22 10.12 -9.27
CA LYS A 74 2.85 11.38 -8.84
C LYS A 74 3.13 12.33 -10.01
N SER A 75 3.52 11.81 -11.17
CA SER A 75 3.82 12.61 -12.35
C SER A 75 2.56 13.18 -13.01
N SER A 76 1.47 12.41 -13.12
CA SER A 76 0.21 12.93 -13.67
C SER A 76 -0.40 14.04 -12.80
N MET A 77 -0.01 14.11 -11.52
CA MET A 77 -0.44 15.16 -10.59
C MET A 77 0.42 16.43 -10.63
N LYS A 78 1.61 16.41 -11.26
CA LYS A 78 2.54 17.56 -11.29
C LYS A 78 2.31 18.48 -12.48
N THR A 79 1.88 17.94 -13.61
CA THR A 79 1.46 18.74 -14.76
C THR A 79 0.13 19.40 -14.40
N GLY A 80 -0.15 20.63 -14.87
CA GLY A 80 -1.38 21.39 -14.57
C GLY A 80 -2.67 20.79 -15.14
N SER A 81 -2.74 19.47 -15.16
CA SER A 81 -3.84 18.61 -15.55
C SER A 81 -4.95 18.73 -14.51
N GLY A 82 -6.20 18.86 -14.98
CA GLY A 82 -7.36 18.86 -14.11
C GLY A 82 -7.46 17.55 -13.31
N ALA A 83 -8.21 17.55 -12.20
CA ALA A 83 -8.33 16.38 -11.31
C ALA A 83 -8.84 15.10 -12.02
N ASP A 84 -9.47 15.22 -13.19
CA ASP A 84 -9.93 14.11 -14.03
C ASP A 84 -8.82 13.39 -14.81
N ASP A 85 -7.62 13.97 -14.96
CA ASP A 85 -6.50 13.41 -15.74
C ASP A 85 -5.50 12.60 -14.87
N VAL A 86 -5.79 12.39 -13.58
CA VAL A 86 -4.88 11.64 -12.71
C VAL A 86 -4.86 10.17 -13.11
N TYR A 87 -3.69 9.64 -13.42
CA TYR A 87 -3.49 8.24 -13.74
C TYR A 87 -3.98 7.34 -12.59
N LYS A 88 -4.90 6.43 -12.89
CA LYS A 88 -5.42 5.44 -11.95
C LYS A 88 -4.81 4.07 -12.25
N PRO A 89 -3.92 3.53 -11.39
CA PRO A 89 -3.34 2.22 -11.61
C PRO A 89 -4.40 1.12 -11.49
N ASN A 90 -4.62 0.34 -12.55
CA ASN A 90 -5.47 -0.85 -12.53
C ASN A 90 -4.68 -2.09 -12.06
N TRP A 91 -4.05 -2.03 -10.89
CA TRP A 91 -3.27 -3.13 -10.35
C TRP A 91 -3.82 -3.56 -8.99
N PHE A 92 -4.15 -4.84 -8.85
CA PHE A 92 -4.90 -5.40 -7.72
C PHE A 92 -4.29 -5.10 -6.34
N ALA A 93 -2.96 -5.00 -6.26
CA ALA A 93 -2.23 -4.75 -5.02
C ALA A 93 -1.94 -3.26 -4.78
N PHE A 94 -2.21 -2.39 -5.75
CA PHE A 94 -1.81 -0.98 -5.67
C PHE A 94 -2.47 -0.29 -4.48
N GLU A 95 -3.80 -0.38 -4.35
CA GLU A 95 -4.54 0.28 -3.27
C GLU A 95 -4.09 -0.20 -1.90
N THR A 96 -3.95 -1.52 -1.71
CA THR A 96 -3.49 -2.13 -0.46
C THR A 96 -2.10 -1.63 -0.07
N MET A 97 -1.14 -1.65 -1.00
CA MET A 97 0.21 -1.14 -0.75
C MET A 97 0.22 0.37 -0.51
N ALA A 98 -0.61 1.10 -1.24
CA ALA A 98 -0.67 2.55 -1.19
C ALA A 98 -1.11 3.06 0.18
N LYS A 99 -1.99 2.33 0.90
CA LYS A 99 -2.49 2.71 2.24
C LYS A 99 -1.39 3.01 3.26
N PHE A 100 -0.36 2.17 3.31
CA PHE A 100 0.68 2.29 4.34
C PHE A 100 2.04 2.74 3.79
N LEU A 101 2.36 2.49 2.51
CA LEU A 101 3.68 2.82 1.96
C LEU A 101 3.81 4.26 1.47
N VAL A 102 2.75 4.92 1.02
CA VAL A 102 2.91 6.25 0.40
C VAL A 102 3.38 7.31 1.39
N SER A 103 3.00 7.20 2.67
CA SER A 103 3.50 8.08 3.75
C SER A 103 5.00 7.93 3.99
N VAL A 104 5.57 6.75 3.70
CA VAL A 104 7.01 6.46 3.82
C VAL A 104 7.80 7.01 2.64
N TYR A 105 7.24 6.92 1.43
CA TYR A 105 7.88 7.39 0.19
C TYR A 105 7.64 8.88 -0.11
N GLN A 106 7.23 9.66 0.88
CA GLN A 106 7.28 11.11 0.78
C GLN A 106 8.70 11.59 1.13
N PRO A 107 9.34 12.42 0.28
CA PRO A 107 10.52 13.16 0.68
C PRO A 107 10.25 13.86 2.01
N ARG A 108 11.22 13.89 2.93
CA ARG A 108 11.15 14.76 4.11
C ARG A 108 10.78 16.16 3.60
N PRO A 109 9.72 16.81 4.11
CA PRO A 109 9.34 18.12 3.63
C PRO A 109 10.51 19.07 3.87
N THR A 110 11.18 19.45 2.80
CA THR A 110 11.88 20.73 2.73
C THR A 110 10.84 21.76 2.29
N ILE A 111 10.98 23.00 2.76
CA ILE A 111 9.99 24.09 2.85
C ILE A 111 9.10 24.36 1.60
N SER A 112 9.33 23.76 0.43
CA SER A 112 8.45 23.89 -0.74
C SER A 112 7.35 22.81 -0.75
N THR A 113 6.23 23.11 -0.08
CA THR A 113 5.13 22.18 0.24
C THR A 113 3.98 22.30 -0.75
N GLN A 114 4.12 21.77 -1.98
CA GLN A 114 2.99 21.66 -2.92
C GLN A 114 2.60 20.20 -3.23
N VAL A 115 3.55 19.25 -3.11
CA VAL A 115 3.29 17.82 -3.44
C VAL A 115 2.57 17.08 -2.29
N SER A 116 2.80 17.48 -1.04
CA SER A 116 2.26 16.84 0.15
C SER A 116 0.74 17.02 0.26
N PHE A 117 0.22 18.21 -0.05
CA PHE A 117 -1.20 18.53 0.04
C PHE A 117 -2.06 17.75 -0.96
N ILE A 118 -1.54 17.51 -2.17
CA ILE A 118 -2.31 16.85 -3.25
C ILE A 118 -2.40 15.33 -3.01
N ILE A 119 -1.38 14.73 -2.41
CA ILE A 119 -1.45 13.31 -2.01
C ILE A 119 -2.50 13.16 -0.90
N ILE A 120 -2.46 14.01 0.12
CA ILE A 120 -3.45 14.00 1.21
C ILE A 120 -4.86 14.19 0.64
N SER A 121 -5.06 15.10 -0.32
CA SER A 121 -6.37 15.30 -0.95
C SER A 121 -6.82 14.11 -1.80
N TYR A 122 -5.92 13.43 -2.53
CA TYR A 122 -6.25 12.19 -3.25
C TYR A 122 -6.67 11.08 -2.29
N TYR A 123 -5.94 10.86 -1.19
CA TYR A 123 -6.33 9.84 -0.21
C TYR A 123 -7.62 10.19 0.51
N TYR A 124 -7.82 11.46 0.87
CA TYR A 124 -9.08 11.94 1.42
C TYR A 124 -10.24 11.74 0.42
N TYR A 125 -10.03 12.01 -0.86
CA TYR A 125 -11.00 11.80 -1.93
C TYR A 125 -11.35 10.32 -2.10
N ILE A 126 -10.34 9.45 -2.24
CA ILE A 126 -10.54 8.00 -2.36
C ILE A 126 -11.25 7.45 -1.12
N HIS A 127 -10.86 7.85 0.08
CA HIS A 127 -11.52 7.40 1.31
C HIS A 127 -12.99 7.83 1.37
N LYS A 128 -13.30 9.09 1.03
CA LYS A 128 -14.68 9.60 0.99
C LYS A 128 -15.52 8.90 -0.08
N HIS A 129 -14.93 8.61 -1.25
CA HIS A 129 -15.64 7.93 -2.34
C HIS A 129 -15.88 6.45 -2.07
N VAL A 130 -14.91 5.73 -1.48
CA VAL A 130 -15.09 4.33 -1.07
C VAL A 130 -16.16 4.21 0.01
N GLN A 131 -16.20 5.11 1.00
CA GLN A 131 -17.28 5.14 1.98
C GLN A 131 -18.65 5.40 1.34
N ALA A 132 -18.72 6.33 0.38
CA ALA A 132 -19.97 6.62 -0.34
C ALA A 132 -20.47 5.39 -1.13
N LEU A 133 -19.57 4.66 -1.82
CA LEU A 133 -19.92 3.46 -2.60
C LEU A 133 -20.36 2.29 -1.72
N VAL A 134 -19.74 2.09 -0.55
CA VAL A 134 -20.18 1.10 0.44
C VAL A 134 -21.57 1.44 0.98
N GLN A 135 -21.84 2.72 1.22
CA GLN A 135 -23.11 3.19 1.77
C GLN A 135 -24.26 3.11 0.76
N THR A 136 -23.98 3.34 -0.53
CA THR A 136 -24.95 3.08 -1.59
C THR A 136 -25.27 1.59 -1.72
N GLN A 137 -24.27 0.70 -1.62
CA GLN A 137 -24.51 -0.75 -1.74
C GLN A 137 -25.33 -1.32 -0.58
N THR A 138 -25.21 -0.77 0.63
CA THR A 138 -26.01 -1.19 1.80
C THR A 138 -27.46 -0.76 1.74
N TYR A 139 -27.80 0.30 0.99
CA TYR A 139 -29.19 0.77 0.85
C TYR A 139 -30.00 -0.06 -0.16
N ILE A 140 -29.34 -0.71 -1.11
CA ILE A 140 -29.99 -1.49 -2.19
C ILE A 140 -30.30 -2.93 -1.79
N THR A 141 -29.84 -3.41 -0.63
CA THR A 141 -29.98 -4.81 -0.19
C THR A 141 -30.83 -5.03 1.05
N THR A 142 -31.47 -3.98 1.60
CA THR A 142 -32.50 -4.14 2.65
C THR A 142 -33.84 -4.48 1.98
N PRO A 143 -34.40 -5.70 2.15
CA PRO A 143 -35.74 -6.00 1.68
C PRO A 143 -36.76 -5.30 2.58
N VAL A 144 -37.80 -4.75 1.93
CA VAL A 144 -38.98 -4.13 2.55
C VAL A 144 -39.85 -5.19 3.22
#